data_AF-A0A961DUX2-F1
#
_entry.id   AF-A0A961DUX2-F1
#
_cell.length_a   1.000
_cell.length_b   1.000
_cell.length_c   1.000
_cell.angle_alpha   90.00
_cell.angle_beta   90.00
_cell.angle_gamma   90.00
#
_symmetry.space_group_name_H-M   'P 1'
#
loop_
_entity.id
_entity.type
_entity.pdbx_description
1 polymer ?
#
loop_
_entity_poly.entity_id
_entity_poly.type
_entity_poly.pdbx_seq_one_letter_code
_entity_poly.pdbx_strand_id
1 'polypeptide(L)'
;MTRTEWTVHPNRSDIGSDEPGQNGQFRSLTRPRTPATEPCQARVKLPRRLSGVADKDGTVTFGGNDWWFVVGAARTFAREHVDPDVPPPFGFKRNGRWLWWDNTTTEESILDGADAIDYLREYLDRLFPSMTITVTDQR
;
A
#
# COMPACT_ATOMS: atom_id res chain seq x y z
N MET A 1 -43.72 5.73 44.39
CA MET A 1 -43.27 5.81 42.98
C MET A 1 -42.45 4.56 42.69
N THR A 2 -42.95 3.65 41.88
CA THR A 2 -42.24 2.43 41.48
C THR A 2 -41.22 2.75 40.40
N ARG A 3 -39.96 2.34 40.59
CA ARG A 3 -38.87 2.54 39.62
C ARG A 3 -39.20 1.72 38.35
N THR A 4 -39.28 2.39 37.21
CA THR A 4 -39.40 1.72 35.90
C THR A 4 -38.06 1.07 35.58
N GLU A 5 -37.98 -0.26 35.65
CA GLU A 5 -36.83 -1.01 35.14
C GLU A 5 -36.90 -1.06 33.61
N TRP A 6 -35.84 -0.56 32.97
CA TRP A 6 -35.66 -0.67 31.52
C TRP A 6 -34.81 -1.91 31.24
N THR A 7 -35.37 -2.89 30.53
CA THR A 7 -34.60 -4.04 30.04
C THR A 7 -33.97 -3.65 28.70
N VAL A 8 -32.65 -3.50 28.66
CA VAL A 8 -31.93 -3.26 27.40
C VAL A 8 -31.82 -4.58 26.66
N HIS A 9 -32.36 -4.64 25.44
CA HIS A 9 -32.21 -5.81 24.58
C HIS A 9 -30.73 -6.00 24.18
N PRO A 10 -30.23 -7.25 24.12
CA PRO A 10 -28.86 -7.52 23.73
C PRO A 10 -28.53 -6.88 22.38
N ASN A 11 -27.35 -6.26 22.28
CA ASN A 11 -26.92 -5.60 21.07
C ASN A 11 -26.67 -6.66 19.98
N ARG A 12 -27.44 -6.60 18.89
CA ARG A 12 -27.30 -7.48 17.72
C ARG A 12 -25.90 -7.43 17.06
N SER A 13 -25.11 -6.39 17.36
CA SER A 13 -23.78 -6.19 16.81
C SER A 13 -22.65 -6.66 17.74
N ASP A 14 -22.95 -7.11 18.96
CA ASP A 14 -21.92 -7.66 19.85
C ASP A 14 -21.34 -8.94 19.25
N ILE A 15 -20.04 -9.17 19.39
CA ILE A 15 -19.40 -10.39 18.88
C ILE A 15 -19.70 -11.54 19.85
N GLY A 16 -20.23 -12.65 19.37
CA GLY A 16 -20.66 -13.79 20.20
C GLY A 16 -20.25 -15.16 19.64
N SER A 17 -20.31 -16.18 20.50
CA SER A 17 -20.14 -17.60 20.14
C SER A 17 -21.30 -18.11 19.28
N ASP A 18 -21.09 -19.19 18.52
CA ASP A 18 -22.16 -19.80 17.73
C ASP A 18 -23.04 -20.70 18.61
N GLU A 19 -24.09 -20.11 19.20
CA GLU A 19 -25.04 -20.82 20.06
C GLU A 19 -26.48 -20.79 19.50
N PRO A 20 -27.27 -21.85 19.74
CA PRO A 20 -28.68 -21.90 19.30
C PRO A 20 -29.48 -20.73 19.91
N GLY A 21 -30.00 -19.85 19.05
CA GLY A 21 -30.76 -18.66 19.45
C GLY A 21 -30.10 -17.32 19.12
N GLN A 22 -28.85 -17.32 18.64
CA GLN A 22 -28.08 -16.11 18.29
C GLN A 22 -28.03 -15.85 16.76
N ASN A 23 -29.13 -16.09 16.04
CA ASN A 23 -29.19 -16.08 14.56
C ASN A 23 -29.01 -14.69 13.88
N GLY A 24 -28.67 -13.65 14.63
CA GLY A 24 -28.47 -12.28 14.12
C GLY A 24 -27.17 -11.61 14.57
N GLN A 25 -26.30 -12.35 15.26
CA GLN A 25 -25.09 -11.80 15.88
C GLN A 25 -23.94 -11.69 14.87
N PHE A 26 -23.20 -10.58 14.91
CA PHE A 26 -22.05 -10.36 14.02
C PHE A 26 -20.92 -11.35 14.35
N ARG A 27 -20.39 -12.00 13.31
CA ARG A 27 -19.37 -13.05 13.43
C ARG A 27 -18.06 -12.59 12.79
N SER A 28 -16.96 -12.60 13.56
CA SER A 28 -15.61 -12.45 13.01
C SER A 28 -15.08 -13.82 12.57
N LEU A 29 -15.41 -14.24 11.34
CA LEU A 29 -14.78 -15.43 10.76
C LEU A 29 -13.31 -15.12 10.43
N THR A 30 -12.38 -15.70 11.18
CA THR A 30 -10.96 -15.66 10.83
C THR A 30 -10.74 -16.65 9.69
N ARG A 31 -11.06 -16.23 8.46
CA ARG A 31 -10.73 -17.02 7.26
C ARG A 31 -9.25 -16.79 6.96
N PRO A 32 -8.44 -17.86 6.77
CA PRO A 32 -7.10 -17.71 6.23
C PRO A 32 -7.21 -16.99 4.88
N ARG A 33 -6.66 -15.78 4.78
CA ARG A 33 -6.57 -15.08 3.49
C ARG A 33 -5.44 -15.72 2.70
N THR A 34 -5.75 -16.18 1.50
CA THR A 34 -4.71 -16.50 0.51
C THR A 34 -3.90 -15.23 0.26
N PRO A 35 -2.56 -15.30 0.21
CA PRO A 35 -1.74 -14.15 -0.16
C PRO A 35 -2.22 -13.58 -1.50
N ALA A 36 -2.34 -12.27 -1.59
CA ALA A 36 -2.65 -11.63 -2.86
C ALA A 36 -1.49 -11.90 -3.83
N THR A 37 -1.81 -12.30 -5.05
CA THR A 37 -0.80 -12.34 -6.12
C THR A 37 -0.63 -10.91 -6.62
N GLU A 38 0.52 -10.32 -6.32
CA GLU A 38 0.85 -8.93 -6.66
C GLU A 38 1.82 -8.93 -7.84
N PRO A 39 1.37 -8.64 -9.08
CA PRO A 39 2.21 -8.74 -10.27
C PRO A 39 3.27 -7.63 -10.37
N CYS A 40 3.06 -6.48 -9.72
CA CYS A 40 4.04 -5.40 -9.65
C CYS A 40 4.67 -5.37 -8.25
N GLN A 41 5.98 -5.53 -8.14
CA GLN A 41 6.69 -5.51 -6.86
C GLN A 41 7.99 -4.72 -6.92
N ALA A 42 8.19 -3.84 -5.94
CA ALA A 42 9.46 -3.18 -5.65
C ALA A 42 9.93 -3.57 -4.25
N ARG A 43 11.07 -4.27 -4.18
CA ARG A 43 11.69 -4.70 -2.93
C ARG A 43 12.94 -3.87 -2.66
N VAL A 44 12.99 -3.20 -1.52
CA VAL A 44 14.10 -2.32 -1.13
C VAL A 44 14.82 -2.89 0.08
N LYS A 45 16.14 -3.01 0.00
CA LYS A 45 16.98 -3.39 1.15
C LYS A 45 17.27 -2.18 2.01
N LEU A 46 16.78 -2.20 3.25
CA LEU A 46 16.87 -1.07 4.15
C LEU A 46 18.17 -1.09 4.98
N PRO A 47 18.73 0.09 5.31
CA PRO A 47 19.84 0.18 6.24
C PRO A 47 19.40 -0.21 7.65
N ARG A 48 20.34 -0.69 8.48
CA ARG A 48 20.07 -1.18 9.85
C ARG A 48 19.31 -0.17 10.73
N ARG A 49 19.50 1.13 10.51
CA ARG A 49 18.77 2.20 11.24
C ARG A 49 17.25 2.15 11.04
N LEU A 50 16.77 1.56 9.95
CA LEU A 50 15.36 1.40 9.62
C LEU A 50 14.84 -0.01 9.92
N SER A 51 15.56 -0.81 10.71
CA SER A 51 15.12 -2.18 11.04
C SER A 51 13.77 -2.24 11.75
N GLY A 52 13.36 -1.16 12.41
CA GLY A 52 12.05 -1.09 13.08
C GLY A 52 10.85 -1.00 12.13
N VAL A 53 11.08 -0.62 10.87
CA VAL A 53 10.06 -0.53 9.81
C VAL A 53 10.32 -1.51 8.67
N ALA A 54 11.34 -2.37 8.82
CA ALA A 54 11.70 -3.39 7.86
C ALA A 54 11.03 -4.73 8.21
N ASP A 55 10.85 -5.57 7.20
CA ASP A 55 10.57 -6.99 7.37
C ASP A 55 11.74 -7.69 8.08
N LYS A 56 11.51 -8.93 8.52
CA LYS A 56 12.49 -9.74 9.27
C LYS A 56 13.82 -9.94 8.54
N ASP A 57 13.81 -9.87 7.21
CA ASP A 57 14.99 -10.01 6.37
C ASP A 57 15.68 -8.67 6.06
N GLY A 58 15.24 -7.57 6.68
CA GLY A 58 15.80 -6.24 6.51
C GLY A 58 15.38 -5.56 5.21
N THR A 59 14.33 -6.05 4.55
CA THR A 59 13.77 -5.45 3.35
C THR A 59 12.40 -4.83 3.61
N VAL A 60 11.93 -4.01 2.69
CA VAL A 60 10.52 -3.61 2.59
C VAL A 60 10.06 -3.93 1.19
N THR A 61 8.89 -4.54 1.06
CA THR A 61 8.31 -4.89 -0.23
C THR A 61 7.04 -4.09 -0.46
N PHE A 62 7.03 -3.33 -1.55
CA PHE A 62 5.86 -2.62 -2.05
C PHE A 62 5.29 -3.43 -3.21
N GLY A 63 4.13 -4.06 -3.02
CA GLY A 63 3.48 -4.86 -4.04
C GLY A 63 2.05 -4.40 -4.31
N GLY A 64 1.59 -4.60 -5.55
CA GLY A 64 0.25 -4.25 -5.97
C GLY A 64 -0.09 -4.77 -7.36
N ASN A 65 -1.33 -4.50 -7.80
CA ASN A 65 -1.81 -4.86 -9.13
C ASN A 65 -1.28 -3.96 -10.24
N ASP A 66 -0.81 -2.77 -9.89
CA ASP A 66 -0.31 -1.77 -10.81
C ASP A 66 0.86 -0.99 -10.21
N TRP A 67 1.69 -0.41 -11.07
CA TRP A 67 2.84 0.39 -10.64
C TRP A 67 2.43 1.71 -9.97
N TRP A 68 1.23 2.24 -10.23
CA TRP A 68 0.76 3.46 -9.58
C TRP A 68 0.65 3.30 -8.07
N PHE A 69 0.09 2.18 -7.63
CA PHE A 69 0.00 1.83 -6.22
C PHE A 69 1.40 1.67 -5.61
N VAL A 70 2.28 0.92 -6.28
CA VAL A 70 3.62 0.61 -5.79
C VAL A 70 4.44 1.88 -5.60
N VAL A 71 4.51 2.77 -6.60
CA VAL A 71 5.27 4.03 -6.50
C VAL A 71 4.66 5.01 -5.49
N GLY A 72 3.33 5.01 -5.35
CA GLY A 72 2.64 5.83 -4.35
C GLY A 72 2.95 5.39 -2.92
N ALA A 73 2.90 4.08 -2.67
CA ALA A 73 3.25 3.48 -1.38
C ALA A 73 4.74 3.71 -1.05
N ALA A 74 5.62 3.45 -2.02
CA ALA A 74 7.05 3.67 -1.90
C ALA A 74 7.39 5.14 -1.57
N ARG A 75 6.78 6.09 -2.28
CA ARG A 75 6.97 7.52 -2.02
C ARG A 75 6.51 7.93 -0.62
N THR A 76 5.37 7.41 -0.19
CA THR A 76 4.82 7.70 1.14
C THR A 76 5.75 7.17 2.23
N PHE A 77 6.24 5.94 2.07
CA PHE A 77 7.23 5.36 2.99
C PHE A 77 8.54 6.16 3.01
N ALA A 78 9.06 6.53 1.84
CA ALA A 78 10.28 7.32 1.74
C ALA A 78 10.15 8.66 2.47
N ARG A 79 9.01 9.36 2.28
CA ARG A 79 8.73 10.64 2.96
C ARG A 79 8.69 10.50 4.48
N GLU A 80 8.12 9.41 4.98
CA GLU A 80 7.91 9.20 6.42
C GLU A 80 9.17 8.70 7.14
N HIS A 81 9.98 7.88 6.46
CA HIS A 81 11.04 7.12 7.12
C HIS A 81 12.45 7.35 6.57
N VAL A 82 12.60 7.87 5.36
CA VAL A 82 13.91 8.04 4.70
C VAL A 82 14.32 9.50 4.67
N ASP A 83 13.54 10.34 4.00
CA ASP A 83 13.78 11.77 3.84
C ASP A 83 12.45 12.49 3.59
N PRO A 84 12.09 13.56 4.34
CA PRO A 84 10.88 14.33 4.05
C PRO A 84 10.91 15.04 2.68
N ASP A 85 12.08 15.35 2.13
CA ASP A 85 12.28 15.99 0.82
C ASP A 85 12.35 14.95 -0.30
N VAL A 86 11.25 14.25 -0.52
CA VAL A 86 11.12 13.30 -1.63
C VAL A 86 10.77 14.01 -2.95
N PRO A 87 11.14 13.43 -4.10
CA PRO A 87 10.64 13.85 -5.40
C PRO A 87 9.11 14.05 -5.46
N PRO A 88 8.61 14.82 -6.45
CA PRO A 88 7.18 14.94 -6.71
C PRO A 88 6.51 13.56 -6.89
N PRO A 89 5.16 13.48 -6.83
CA PRO A 89 4.45 12.26 -7.19
C PRO A 89 4.90 11.74 -8.57
N PHE A 90 5.03 10.42 -8.71
CA PHE A 90 5.56 9.75 -9.90
C PHE A 90 4.98 10.31 -11.20
N GLY A 91 3.67 10.48 -11.24
CA GLY A 91 2.99 11.22 -12.28
C GLY A 91 1.52 11.43 -11.94
N PHE A 92 0.87 12.34 -12.65
CA PHE A 92 -0.57 12.52 -12.57
C PHE A 92 -1.08 13.17 -13.84
N LYS A 93 -2.35 12.93 -14.17
CA LYS A 93 -3.00 13.52 -15.33
C LYS A 93 -3.63 14.86 -14.96
N ARG A 94 -3.27 15.92 -15.69
CA ARG A 94 -3.86 17.26 -15.55
C ARG A 94 -4.12 17.85 -16.93
N ASN A 95 -5.34 18.36 -17.15
CA ASN A 95 -5.75 18.96 -18.43
C ASN A 95 -5.48 18.07 -19.64
N GLY A 96 -5.74 16.76 -19.52
CA GLY A 96 -5.57 15.79 -20.60
C GLY A 96 -4.13 15.31 -20.84
N ARG A 97 -3.12 15.93 -20.21
CA ARG A 97 -1.71 15.52 -20.32
C ARG A 97 -1.21 14.90 -19.03
N TRP A 98 -0.27 13.99 -19.14
CA TRP A 98 0.49 13.48 -18.01
C TRP A 98 1.60 14.47 -17.65
N LEU A 99 1.76 14.72 -16.36
CA LEU A 99 2.90 15.41 -15.78
C LEU A 99 3.65 14.40 -14.94
N TRP A 100 4.97 14.35 -15.10
CA TRP A 100 5.81 13.38 -14.41
C TRP A 100 6.73 14.04 -13.40
N TRP A 101 7.33 13.21 -12.54
CA TRP A 101 8.16 13.64 -11.42
C TRP A 101 9.42 14.43 -11.84
N ASP A 102 9.88 14.27 -13.08
CA ASP A 102 11.03 14.95 -13.68
C ASP A 102 10.66 16.25 -14.42
N ASN A 103 9.41 16.72 -14.27
CA ASN A 103 8.82 17.86 -14.99
C ASN A 103 8.60 17.65 -16.49
N THR A 104 8.74 16.42 -17.01
CA THR A 104 8.33 16.12 -18.38
C THR A 104 6.82 15.96 -18.47
N THR A 105 6.31 16.05 -19.70
CA THR A 105 4.89 15.86 -19.99
C THR A 105 4.69 15.00 -21.22
N THR A 106 3.70 14.12 -21.19
CA THR A 106 3.35 13.23 -22.30
C THR A 106 1.84 13.21 -22.52
N GLU A 107 1.39 12.80 -23.71
CA GLU A 107 -0.03 12.61 -24.00
C GLU A 107 -0.54 11.26 -23.45
N GLU A 108 0.30 10.24 -23.56
CA GLU A 108 0.05 8.88 -23.06
C GLU A 108 0.83 8.60 -21.77
N SER A 109 0.42 7.56 -21.03
CA SER A 109 1.10 7.18 -19.80
C SER A 109 2.44 6.51 -20.12
N ILE A 110 3.54 6.93 -19.48
CA ILE A 110 4.85 6.26 -19.60
C ILE A 110 4.74 4.79 -19.12
N LEU A 111 3.83 4.49 -18.19
CA LEU A 111 3.61 3.12 -17.69
C LEU A 111 2.99 2.16 -18.72
N ASP A 112 2.46 2.68 -19.84
CA ASP A 112 1.91 1.87 -20.92
C ASP A 112 2.97 1.58 -22.02
N GLY A 113 4.13 2.25 -21.95
CA GLY A 113 5.22 2.13 -22.92
C GLY A 113 6.28 1.08 -22.56
N ALA A 114 7.18 0.79 -23.51
CA ALA A 114 8.27 -0.16 -23.32
C ALA A 114 9.29 0.29 -22.24
N ASP A 115 9.45 1.60 -22.04
CA ASP A 115 10.42 2.19 -21.12
C ASP A 115 9.87 2.37 -19.69
N ALA A 116 8.65 1.87 -19.42
CA ALA A 116 7.96 2.03 -18.14
C ALA A 116 8.81 1.62 -16.93
N ILE A 117 9.47 0.46 -17.02
CA ILE A 117 10.25 -0.11 -15.92
C ILE A 117 11.52 0.69 -15.64
N ASP A 118 12.19 1.18 -16.68
CA ASP A 118 13.42 1.95 -16.50
C ASP A 118 13.11 3.32 -15.90
N TYR A 119 12.03 3.98 -16.37
CA TYR A 119 11.55 5.22 -15.78
C TYR A 119 11.13 5.07 -14.30
N LEU A 120 10.52 3.92 -13.98
CA LEU A 120 10.15 3.58 -12.61
C LEU A 120 11.38 3.31 -11.72
N ARG A 121 12.40 2.62 -12.24
CA ARG A 121 13.66 2.40 -11.52
C ARG A 121 14.34 3.71 -11.18
N GLU A 122 14.42 4.64 -12.13
CA GLU A 122 14.99 5.98 -11.88
C GLU A 122 14.26 6.71 -10.75
N TYR A 123 12.93 6.65 -10.74
CA TYR A 123 12.14 7.24 -9.67
C TYR A 123 12.41 6.59 -8.31
N LEU A 124 12.45 5.26 -8.25
CA LEU A 124 12.72 4.52 -7.02
C LEU A 124 14.14 4.78 -6.49
N ASP A 125 15.14 4.90 -7.38
CA ASP A 125 16.52 5.25 -7.00
C ASP A 125 16.61 6.64 -6.37
N ARG A 126 15.76 7.58 -6.82
CA ARG A 126 15.64 8.91 -6.21
C ARG A 126 14.96 8.86 -4.84
N LEU A 127 13.99 7.97 -4.65
CA LEU A 127 13.31 7.78 -3.36
C LEU A 127 14.17 7.08 -2.31
N PHE A 128 15.03 6.14 -2.74
CA PHE A 128 15.84 5.31 -1.86
C PHE A 128 17.32 5.42 -2.20
N PRO A 129 17.94 6.59 -2.01
CA PRO A 129 19.33 6.80 -2.39
C PRO A 129 20.23 5.82 -1.65
N SER A 130 21.15 5.18 -2.40
CA SER A 130 22.11 4.19 -1.88
C SER A 130 21.50 2.91 -1.30
N MET A 131 20.22 2.62 -1.56
CA MET A 131 19.59 1.36 -1.19
C MET A 131 19.55 0.41 -2.39
N THR A 132 19.58 -0.90 -2.14
CA THR A 132 19.43 -1.89 -3.22
C THR A 132 17.96 -2.11 -3.49
N ILE A 133 17.55 -1.91 -4.74
CA ILE A 133 16.15 -2.02 -5.19
C ILE A 133 16.06 -3.18 -6.18
N THR A 134 15.08 -4.06 -6.00
CA THR A 134 14.73 -5.13 -6.94
C THR A 134 13.31 -4.91 -7.41
N VAL A 135 13.14 -4.78 -8.73
CA VAL A 135 11.85 -4.55 -9.37
C VAL A 135 11.45 -5.82 -10.12
N THR A 136 10.25 -6.33 -9.83
CA THR A 136 9.66 -7.49 -10.48
C THR A 136 8.33 -7.08 -11.12
N ASP A 137 8.21 -7.28 -12.43
CA ASP A 137 6.95 -7.17 -13.17
C ASP A 137 6.57 -8.55 -13.69
N GLN A 138 5.36 -9.01 -13.36
CA GLN A 138 4.78 -10.28 -13.78
C GLN A 138 3.51 -10.10 -14.61
N ARG A 139 3.27 -8.89 -15.12
CA ARG A 139 2.13 -8.59 -16.01
C ARG A 139 2.35 -9.07 -17.43
#